data_AF-A0A6A5S5M1-F1
#
_entry.id   AF-A0A6A5S5M1-F1
#
_cell.length_a   1.000
_cell.length_b   1.000
_cell.length_c   1.000
_cell.angle_alpha   90.00
_cell.angle_beta   90.00
_cell.angle_gamma   90.00
#
_symmetry.space_group_name_H-M   'P 1'
#
loop_
_entity.id
_entity.type
_entity.pdbx_description
1 polymer ?
#
loop_
_entity_poly.entity_id
_entity_poly.type
_entity_poly.pdbx_seq_one_letter_code
_entity_poly.pdbx_strand_id
1 'polypeptide(L)'
;INRWLAAILMWDFEIKHVPGKRNVVADALSRYPKPEDWQPPDKPEDDVEDFIEHLIASAQAGTPQAPGRVLRDEYSHGSEEYAVFLTTLWVPKMARSKLLGWKKRALNFF
;
A
#
# COMPACT_ATOMS: atom_id res chain seq x y z
N ILE A 1 6.91 0.29 -4.00
CA ILE A 1 6.09 1.35 -3.35
C ILE A 1 4.58 1.09 -3.42
N ASN A 2 4.11 0.44 -4.49
CA ASN A 2 2.68 0.16 -4.73
C ASN A 2 1.97 -0.70 -3.68
N ARG A 3 2.69 -1.63 -3.04
CA ARG A 3 2.14 -2.40 -1.92
C ARG A 3 1.64 -1.51 -0.77
N TRP A 4 2.40 -0.46 -0.45
CA TRP A 4 2.02 0.49 0.60
C TRP A 4 0.87 1.38 0.16
N LEU A 5 0.78 1.76 -1.13
CA LEU A 5 -0.37 2.48 -1.67
C LEU A 5 -1.67 1.69 -1.46
N ALA A 6 -1.66 0.40 -1.81
CA ALA A 6 -2.80 -0.49 -1.61
C ALA A 6 -3.24 -0.57 -0.14
N ALA A 7 -2.30 -0.68 0.79
CA ALA A 7 -2.59 -0.67 2.22
C ALA A 7 -3.12 0.70 2.68
N ILE A 8 -2.43 1.78 2.34
CA ILE A 8 -2.74 3.16 2.78
C ILE A 8 -4.16 3.58 2.35
N LEU A 9 -4.60 3.17 1.15
CA LEU A 9 -5.95 3.46 0.65
C LEU A 9 -7.09 2.82 1.47
N MET A 10 -6.78 1.97 2.44
CA MET A 10 -7.76 1.42 3.39
C MET A 10 -8.20 2.41 4.46
N TRP A 11 -7.47 3.51 4.63
CA TRP A 11 -7.81 4.57 5.57
C TRP A 11 -8.39 5.76 4.83
N ASP A 12 -9.34 6.44 5.48
CA ASP A 12 -9.83 7.74 5.03
C ASP A 12 -8.91 8.84 5.56
N PHE A 13 -8.06 9.40 4.70
CA PHE A 13 -7.11 10.44 5.07
C PHE A 13 -6.96 11.49 3.97
N GLU A 14 -6.49 12.67 4.38
CA GLU A 14 -6.21 13.79 3.48
C GLU A 14 -4.71 14.12 3.55
N ILE A 15 -4.06 14.23 2.39
CA ILE A 15 -2.64 14.62 2.33
C ILE A 15 -2.54 16.14 2.45
N LYS A 16 -1.94 16.59 3.56
CA LYS A 16 -1.70 18.02 3.82
C LYS A 16 -0.21 18.29 3.94
N HIS A 17 0.25 19.35 3.28
CA HIS A 17 1.59 19.88 3.54
C HIS A 17 1.64 20.51 4.93
N VAL A 18 2.54 20.00 5.78
CA VAL A 18 2.78 20.52 7.13
C VAL A 18 4.13 21.25 7.14
N PRO A 19 4.16 22.58 7.34
CA PRO A 19 5.42 23.32 7.45
C PRO A 19 6.29 22.79 8.59
N GLY A 20 7.61 22.77 8.42
CA GLY A 20 8.55 22.18 9.37
C GLY A 20 8.41 22.69 10.82
N LYS A 21 8.08 23.97 11.01
CA LYS A 21 7.82 24.56 12.35
C LYS A 21 6.65 23.91 13.10
N ARG A 22 5.71 23.27 12.38
CA ARG A 22 4.60 22.51 12.96
C ARG A 22 4.89 21.01 13.07
N ASN A 23 5.99 20.54 12.48
CA ASN A 23 6.42 19.14 12.52
C ASN A 23 7.47 18.87 13.61
N VAL A 24 7.74 19.84 14.49
CA VAL A 24 8.82 19.78 15.49
C VAL A 24 8.67 18.59 16.43
N VAL A 25 7.45 18.22 16.83
CA VAL A 25 7.23 17.09 17.73
C VAL A 25 7.59 15.77 17.05
N ALA A 26 7.12 15.56 15.81
CA ALA A 26 7.43 14.35 15.05
C ALA A 26 8.93 14.26 14.69
N ASP A 27 9.55 15.40 14.34
CA ASP A 27 11.00 15.48 14.07
C ASP A 27 11.84 15.23 15.34
N ALA A 28 11.42 15.74 16.50
CA ALA A 28 12.09 15.49 17.77
C ALA A 28 11.98 14.02 18.21
N LEU A 29 10.80 13.42 18.05
CA LEU A 29 10.58 12.00 18.37
C LEU A 29 11.35 11.07 17.41
N SER A 30 11.41 11.39 16.12
CA SER A 30 12.15 10.56 15.15
C SER A 30 13.67 10.62 15.35
N ARG A 31 14.17 11.72 15.90
CA ARG A 31 15.59 11.90 16.28
C ARG A 31 15.88 11.53 17.73
N TYR A 32 14.88 11.11 18.49
CA TYR A 32 15.06 10.85 19.91
C TYR A 32 16.11 9.73 20.07
N PRO A 33 17.18 9.96 20.83
CA PRO A 33 18.20 8.95 21.02
C PRO A 33 17.54 7.72 21.65
N LYS A 34 17.99 6.54 21.22
CA LYS A 34 17.57 5.30 21.86
C LYS A 34 17.90 5.40 23.36
N PRO A 35 16.96 5.09 24.26
CA PRO A 35 17.24 5.02 25.70
C PRO A 35 18.47 4.16 25.99
N GLU A 36 19.17 4.44 27.09
CA GLU A 36 20.41 3.73 27.45
C GLU A 36 20.19 2.21 27.65
N ASP A 37 18.99 1.83 28.09
CA ASP A 37 18.55 0.44 28.26
C ASP A 37 17.79 -0.11 27.04
N TRP A 38 17.79 0.60 25.91
CA TRP A 38 17.13 0.09 24.70
C TRP A 38 17.90 -1.11 24.17
N GLN A 39 17.27 -2.28 24.26
CA GLN A 39 17.72 -3.47 23.57
C GLN A 39 16.85 -3.67 22.33
N PRO A 40 17.43 -4.08 21.19
CA PRO A 40 16.64 -4.58 20.09
C PRO A 40 15.71 -5.68 20.61
N PRO A 41 14.46 -5.76 20.14
CA PRO A 41 13.60 -6.87 20.52
C PRO A 41 14.27 -8.20 20.13
N ASP A 42 14.18 -9.21 21.02
CA ASP A 42 14.78 -10.54 20.83
C ASP A 42 14.26 -11.25 19.58
N LYS A 43 13.06 -10.87 19.14
CA LYS A 43 12.45 -11.30 17.90
C LYS A 43 12.35 -10.09 16.97
N PRO A 44 12.60 -10.26 15.66
CA PRO A 44 12.22 -9.24 14.71
C PRO A 44 10.73 -8.91 14.89
N GLU A 45 10.37 -7.64 14.66
CA GLU A 45 8.95 -7.27 14.56
C GLU A 45 8.27 -8.22 13.55
N ASP A 46 7.03 -8.62 13.86
CA ASP A 46 6.26 -9.49 12.98
C ASP A 46 6.26 -8.92 11.56
N ASP A 47 6.41 -9.79 10.56
CA ASP A 47 6.49 -9.35 9.17
C ASP A 47 5.20 -8.60 8.80
N VAL A 48 5.36 -7.31 8.51
CA VAL A 48 4.25 -6.43 8.10
C VAL A 48 3.63 -6.92 6.79
N GLU A 49 4.31 -7.81 6.06
CA GLU A 49 3.80 -8.48 4.87
C GLU A 49 2.48 -9.23 5.11
N ASP A 50 2.42 -10.05 6.15
CA ASP A 50 1.24 -10.87 6.47
C ASP A 50 0.05 -9.97 6.84
N PHE A 51 0.33 -8.89 7.57
CA PHE A 51 -0.67 -7.88 7.91
C PHE A 51 -1.21 -7.16 6.67
N ILE A 52 -0.34 -6.72 5.77
CA ILE A 52 -0.74 -6.02 4.54
C ILE A 52 -1.52 -6.97 3.62
N GLU A 53 -1.11 -8.24 3.51
CA GLU A 53 -1.83 -9.22 2.70
C GLU A 53 -3.24 -9.48 3.26
N HIS A 54 -3.36 -9.63 4.57
CA HIS A 54 -4.66 -9.79 5.24
C HIS A 54 -5.56 -8.56 5.04
N LEU A 55 -5.00 -7.36 5.19
CA LEU A 55 -5.72 -6.10 5.01
C LEU A 55 -6.25 -5.96 3.57
N ILE A 56 -5.40 -6.19 2.57
CA ILE A 56 -5.78 -6.12 1.15
C ILE A 56 -6.82 -7.20 0.82
N ALA A 57 -6.70 -8.41 1.39
CA ALA A 57 -7.69 -9.47 1.17
C ALA A 57 -9.08 -9.09 1.72
N SER A 58 -9.14 -8.44 2.88
CA SER A 58 -10.40 -8.00 3.50
C SER A 58 -11.13 -6.93 2.68
N ALA A 59 -10.38 -6.04 2.01
CA ALA A 59 -10.91 -4.94 1.20
C ALA A 59 -11.69 -5.40 -0.04
N GLN A 60 -11.34 -6.58 -0.57
CA GLN A 60 -11.85 -7.11 -1.84
C GLN A 60 -13.30 -7.61 -1.78
N ALA A 61 -13.98 -7.50 -0.63
CA ALA A 61 -15.35 -7.94 -0.44
C ALA A 61 -16.43 -6.97 -0.97
N GLY A 62 -16.07 -5.74 -1.35
CA GLY A 62 -16.98 -4.77 -1.98
C GLY A 62 -16.85 -4.75 -3.50
N THR A 63 -17.96 -4.48 -4.21
CA THR A 63 -17.96 -4.18 -5.66
C THR A 63 -17.86 -2.68 -5.90
N PRO A 64 -16.74 -2.14 -6.42
CA PRO A 64 -16.65 -0.76 -6.85
C PRO A 64 -16.99 -0.64 -8.34
N GLN A 65 -17.64 0.46 -8.71
CA GLN A 65 -17.78 0.92 -10.09
C GLN A 65 -16.37 1.09 -10.68
N ALA A 66 -16.05 0.38 -11.77
CA ALA A 66 -14.77 0.58 -12.43
C ALA A 66 -14.65 2.06 -12.82
N PRO A 67 -13.65 2.81 -12.34
CA PRO A 67 -13.40 4.13 -12.87
C PRO A 67 -13.12 4.00 -14.37
N GLY A 68 -13.32 5.09 -15.12
CA GLY A 68 -12.89 5.15 -16.52
C GLY A 68 -11.37 4.95 -16.65
N ARG A 69 -10.78 5.36 -17.78
CA ARG A 69 -9.32 5.25 -17.95
C ARG A 69 -8.59 6.01 -16.82
N VAL A 70 -7.80 5.29 -16.03
CA VAL A 70 -6.99 5.78 -14.89
C VAL A 70 -5.64 6.27 -15.37
N LEU A 71 -4.99 5.54 -16.29
CA LEU A 71 -3.70 5.96 -16.86
C LEU A 71 -3.89 6.74 -18.15
N ARG A 72 -2.85 7.51 -18.49
CA ARG A 72 -2.73 8.20 -19.78
C ARG A 72 -2.61 7.20 -20.93
N ASP A 73 -2.97 7.66 -22.13
CA ASP A 73 -3.02 6.84 -23.35
C ASP A 73 -1.69 6.18 -23.73
N GLU A 74 -0.59 6.73 -23.27
CA GLU A 74 0.79 6.24 -23.44
C GLU A 74 1.08 4.94 -22.69
N TYR A 75 0.25 4.58 -21.70
CA TYR A 75 0.41 3.35 -20.92
C TYR A 75 -0.37 2.18 -21.53
N SER A 76 0.23 0.99 -21.46
CA SER A 76 -0.37 -0.23 -21.99
C SER A 76 -1.59 -0.67 -21.20
N HIS A 77 -2.48 -1.42 -21.85
CA HIS A 77 -3.67 -2.00 -21.18
C HIS A 77 -3.31 -2.88 -19.98
N GLY A 78 -2.19 -3.61 -20.03
CA GLY A 78 -1.72 -4.38 -18.87
C GLY A 78 -1.29 -3.51 -17.68
N SER A 79 -0.78 -2.30 -17.95
CA SER A 79 -0.45 -1.33 -16.90
C SER A 79 -1.71 -0.73 -16.28
N GLU A 80 -2.73 -0.50 -17.11
CA GLU A 80 -4.04 -0.03 -16.70
C GLU A 80 -4.69 -0.98 -15.68
N GLU A 81 -4.65 -2.29 -15.93
CA GLU A 81 -5.17 -3.30 -15.00
C GLU A 81 -4.49 -3.25 -13.63
N TYR A 82 -3.16 -3.05 -13.60
CA TYR A 82 -2.44 -2.88 -12.35
C TYR A 82 -2.81 -1.58 -11.64
N ALA A 83 -2.96 -0.47 -12.37
CA ALA A 83 -3.35 0.82 -11.80
C ALA A 83 -4.77 0.78 -11.20
N VAL A 84 -5.72 0.17 -11.91
CA VAL A 84 -7.08 -0.06 -11.40
C VAL A 84 -7.02 -0.89 -10.11
N PHE A 85 -6.25 -1.97 -10.08
CA PHE A 85 -6.08 -2.77 -8.87
C PHE A 85 -5.43 -1.99 -7.73
N LEU A 86 -4.40 -1.20 -7.97
CA LEU A 86 -3.72 -0.47 -6.90
C LEU A 86 -4.57 0.67 -6.34
N THR A 87 -5.49 1.24 -7.13
CA THR A 87 -6.37 2.33 -6.71
C THR A 87 -7.68 1.85 -6.08
N THR A 88 -8.20 0.71 -6.54
CA THR A 88 -9.52 0.19 -6.12
C THR A 88 -9.45 -1.12 -5.37
N LEU A 89 -8.26 -1.72 -5.26
CA LEU A 89 -8.00 -3.08 -4.75
C LEU A 89 -8.71 -4.19 -5.55
N TRP A 90 -9.31 -3.87 -6.69
CA TRP A 90 -10.07 -4.80 -7.51
C TRP A 90 -9.18 -5.69 -8.38
N VAL A 91 -9.49 -6.99 -8.39
CA VAL A 91 -8.75 -7.99 -9.15
C VAL A 91 -9.50 -8.35 -10.43
N PRO A 92 -8.84 -8.34 -11.60
CA PRO A 92 -9.39 -8.86 -12.85
C PRO A 92 -9.91 -10.28 -12.73
N LYS A 93 -11.01 -10.61 -13.42
CA LYS A 93 -11.50 -11.98 -13.50
C LYS A 93 -10.43 -12.90 -14.07
N MET A 94 -9.85 -13.76 -13.22
CA MET A 94 -8.84 -14.74 -13.62
C MET A 94 -8.86 -16.01 -12.77
N ALA A 95 -8.23 -17.07 -13.27
CA ALA A 95 -8.08 -18.33 -12.55
C ALA A 95 -7.28 -18.15 -11.25
N ARG A 96 -7.71 -18.79 -10.16
CA ARG A 96 -7.01 -18.72 -8.85
C ARG A 96 -5.53 -19.07 -8.92
N SER A 97 -5.15 -20.03 -9.77
CA SER A 97 -3.75 -20.43 -9.96
C SER A 97 -2.87 -19.31 -10.52
N LYS A 98 -3.44 -18.37 -11.29
CA LYS A 98 -2.73 -17.22 -11.87
C LYS A 98 -2.80 -15.98 -10.99
N LEU A 99 -3.73 -15.94 -10.03
CA LEU A 99 -4.03 -14.79 -9.19
C LEU A 99 -2.84 -14.37 -8.32
N LEU A 100 -2.23 -15.31 -7.60
CA LEU A 100 -1.10 -15.05 -6.71
C LEU A 100 0.07 -14.42 -7.47
N GLY A 101 0.46 -15.04 -8.60
CA GLY A 101 1.53 -14.52 -9.44
C GLY A 101 1.20 -13.15 -10.04
N TRP A 102 -0.06 -12.90 -10.39
CA TRP A 102 -0.50 -11.61 -10.90
C TRP A 102 -0.51 -10.52 -9.83
N LYS A 103 -1.04 -10.78 -8.63
CA LYS A 103 -1.00 -9.86 -7.48
C LYS A 103 0.45 -9.49 -7.16
N LYS A 104 1.34 -10.48 -7.10
CA LYS A 104 2.77 -10.26 -6.87
C LYS A 104 3.39 -9.34 -7.94
N ARG A 105 3.03 -9.50 -9.21
CA ARG A 105 3.49 -8.58 -10.27
C ARG A 105 2.89 -7.18 -10.14
N ALA A 106 1.60 -7.07 -9.83
CA ALA A 106 0.92 -5.79 -9.67
C ALA A 106 1.49 -4.96 -8.51
N LEU A 107 1.73 -5.59 -7.36
CA LEU A 107 2.31 -4.97 -6.16
C LEU A 107 3.77 -4.52 -6.36
N ASN A 108 4.47 -5.13 -7.33
CA ASN A 108 5.86 -4.83 -7.69
C ASN A 108 5.99 -4.13 -9.05
N PHE A 109 4.89 -3.61 -9.60
CA PHE A 109 4.91 -2.93 -10.89
C PHE A 109 5.56 -1.53 -10.71
N PHE A 110 6.54 -1.17 -11.55
CA PHE A 110 7.52 -0.06 -11.41
C PHE A 110 8.75 -0.37 -10.54
#